data_AF-A0A935AWU3-F1
#
_entry.id   AF-A0A935AWU3-F1
#
_cell.length_a   1.000
_cell.length_b   1.000
_cell.length_c   1.000
_cell.angle_alpha   90.00
_cell.angle_beta   90.00
_cell.angle_gamma   90.00
#
_symmetry.space_group_name_H-M   'P 1'
#
loop_
_entity.id
_entity.type
_entity.pdbx_description
1 polymer ?
#
loop_
_entity_poly.entity_id
_entity_poly.type
_entity_poly.pdbx_seq_one_letter_code
_entity_poly.pdbx_strand_id
1 'polypeptide(L)'
;MLILSGVCILSAIFLPIWNIYLDAPQYPEGLGLSIYANKLGGDVDIINGLNHYIGMKTLHAEEFIEFTVLPYIIGFFGILAIITGLFLKTKKSVIILLVSFLIFGILAMYDFWRWEYNYGHNLDPNAAIIVPGMAYQPPLIGFKQLLNFGAYSIPAIGGWLMLVGGVLIGLVYVCEAGIIKLFSRSKGKVASMVFFCVFLTNCSPEGPDPIILNKDICSFCKMNISDGHFGAEIITEKGRIFKFDDISCMMAYKSQHQDSKIKNHYVHHYTGDNELIPAENAYFIQGGTLKSPMAGNVAAFKSETEASQQAANLNAQSTDWNHLTQVFAK
;
A
#
# COMPACT_ATOMS: atom_id res chain seq x y z
N MET A 1 -10.72 -3.84 30.31
CA MET A 1 -10.01 -2.85 29.47
C MET A 1 -8.50 -2.92 29.65
N LEU A 2 -7.95 -2.75 30.86
CA LEU A 2 -6.48 -2.81 31.06
C LEU A 2 -5.85 -4.18 30.71
N ILE A 3 -6.51 -5.29 31.04
CA ILE A 3 -6.05 -6.62 30.63
C ILE A 3 -6.01 -6.75 29.10
N LEU A 4 -7.09 -6.32 28.43
CA LEU A 4 -7.17 -6.31 26.96
C LEU A 4 -6.08 -5.42 26.35
N SER A 5 -5.85 -4.23 26.91
CA SER A 5 -4.76 -3.34 26.50
C SER A 5 -3.41 -4.04 26.58
N GLY A 6 -3.11 -4.68 27.71
CA GLY A 6 -1.86 -5.41 27.87
C GLY A 6 -1.70 -6.57 26.91
N VAL A 7 -2.77 -7.32 26.61
CA VAL A 7 -2.75 -8.37 25.57
C VAL A 7 -2.47 -7.78 24.19
N CYS A 8 -3.11 -6.65 23.81
CA CYS A 8 -2.83 -5.98 22.54
C CYS A 8 -1.37 -5.55 22.43
N ILE A 9 -0.83 -4.92 23.48
CA ILE A 9 0.56 -4.46 23.53
C ILE A 9 1.53 -5.66 23.43
N LEU A 10 1.31 -6.74 24.20
CA LEU A 10 2.16 -7.94 24.13
C LEU A 10 2.14 -8.60 22.76
N SER A 11 0.99 -8.62 22.10
CA SER A 11 0.85 -9.22 20.77
C SER A 11 1.72 -8.51 19.72
N ALA A 12 2.02 -7.21 19.91
CA ALA A 12 2.86 -6.44 18.99
C ALA A 12 4.31 -6.94 18.91
N ILE A 13 4.79 -7.72 19.89
CA ILE A 13 6.14 -8.31 19.86
C ILE A 13 6.29 -9.29 18.69
N PHE A 14 5.21 -10.01 18.35
CA PHE A 14 5.24 -11.09 17.35
C PHE A 14 4.78 -10.67 15.97
N LEU A 15 4.39 -9.40 15.82
CA LEU A 15 3.76 -8.86 14.60
C LEU A 15 4.58 -7.69 14.08
N PRO A 16 4.50 -7.38 12.76
CA PRO A 16 5.15 -6.19 12.24
C PRO A 16 4.55 -4.95 12.90
N ILE A 17 5.41 -4.07 13.41
CA ILE A 17 5.03 -2.81 14.05
C ILE A 17 4.81 -1.73 13.00
N TRP A 18 5.64 -1.71 11.96
CA TRP A 18 5.59 -0.72 10.89
C TRP A 18 5.81 -1.34 9.52
N ASN A 19 5.25 -0.73 8.48
CA ASN A 19 5.53 -1.08 7.09
C ASN A 19 5.90 0.17 6.30
N ILE A 20 6.93 0.04 5.46
CA ILE A 20 7.29 1.01 4.43
C ILE A 20 7.20 0.29 3.08
N TYR A 21 6.38 0.79 2.19
CA TYR A 21 6.21 0.29 0.83
C TYR A 21 6.87 1.24 -0.15
N LEU A 22 7.62 0.69 -1.10
CA LEU A 22 8.21 1.41 -2.21
C LEU A 22 7.53 0.97 -3.50
N ASP A 23 6.96 1.93 -4.20
CA ASP A 23 6.42 1.77 -5.55
C ASP A 23 7.46 2.25 -6.56
N ALA A 24 7.77 1.42 -7.54
CA ALA A 24 8.83 1.66 -8.51
C ALA A 24 8.44 1.10 -9.88
N PRO A 25 8.69 1.81 -10.98
CA PRO A 25 8.45 1.28 -12.33
C PRO A 25 9.19 -0.04 -12.61
N GLN A 26 10.35 -0.25 -11.98
CA GLN A 26 11.18 -1.45 -12.11
C GLN A 26 10.66 -2.64 -11.28
N TYR A 27 9.85 -2.37 -10.25
CA TYR A 27 9.27 -3.38 -9.37
C TYR A 27 7.75 -3.22 -9.37
N PRO A 28 7.04 -3.70 -10.41
CA PRO A 28 5.58 -3.52 -10.54
C PRO A 28 4.79 -4.18 -9.39
N GLU A 29 5.35 -5.23 -8.78
CA GLU A 29 4.81 -5.87 -7.57
C GLU A 29 5.11 -5.06 -6.28
N GLY A 30 5.77 -3.90 -6.38
CA GLY A 30 6.22 -3.07 -5.28
C GLY A 30 7.27 -3.77 -4.39
N LEU A 31 7.92 -3.01 -3.53
CA LEU A 31 8.82 -3.54 -2.50
C LEU A 31 8.27 -3.22 -1.12
N GLY A 32 8.31 -4.18 -0.21
CA GLY A 32 7.82 -4.01 1.16
C GLY A 32 8.95 -4.18 2.17
N LEU A 33 9.11 -3.20 3.06
CA LEU A 33 9.92 -3.30 4.26
C LEU A 33 9.01 -3.39 5.49
N SER A 34 9.05 -4.52 6.19
CA SER A 34 8.33 -4.73 7.44
C SER A 34 9.27 -4.62 8.63
N ILE A 35 8.98 -3.72 9.54
CA ILE A 35 9.75 -3.48 10.76
C ILE A 35 9.05 -4.18 11.93
N TYR A 36 9.74 -5.14 12.54
CA TYR A 36 9.29 -5.86 13.74
C TYR A 36 9.97 -5.28 14.99
N ALA A 37 9.50 -5.71 16.16
CA ALA A 37 10.13 -5.32 17.43
C ALA A 37 11.62 -5.69 17.51
N ASN A 38 12.06 -6.73 16.80
CA ASN A 38 13.38 -7.34 16.93
C ASN A 38 14.11 -7.61 15.60
N LYS A 39 13.54 -7.23 14.45
CA LYS A 39 14.12 -7.51 13.14
C LYS A 39 13.49 -6.67 12.04
N LEU A 40 14.13 -6.70 10.87
CA LEU A 40 13.56 -6.28 9.59
C LEU A 40 13.08 -7.52 8.81
N GLY A 41 12.07 -7.34 7.98
CA GLY A 41 11.55 -8.36 7.07
C GLY A 41 10.99 -7.74 5.79
N GLY A 42 10.54 -8.60 4.87
CA GLY A 42 10.18 -8.18 3.51
C GLY A 42 11.39 -8.18 2.59
N ASP A 43 11.43 -7.27 1.62
CA ASP A 43 12.39 -7.21 0.52
C ASP A 43 13.70 -6.50 0.90
N VAL A 44 14.23 -6.78 2.10
CA VAL A 44 15.36 -6.05 2.71
C VAL A 44 16.61 -6.06 1.82
N ASP A 45 16.95 -7.21 1.24
CA ASP A 45 18.15 -7.35 0.40
C ASP A 45 18.05 -6.54 -0.89
N ILE A 46 16.86 -6.50 -1.51
CA ILE A 46 16.60 -5.71 -2.72
C ILE A 46 16.69 -4.22 -2.38
N ILE A 47 16.06 -3.80 -1.28
CA ILE A 47 16.10 -2.42 -0.81
C ILE A 47 17.54 -1.99 -0.47
N ASN A 48 18.35 -2.87 0.15
CA ASN A 48 19.76 -2.61 0.41
C ASN A 48 20.56 -2.43 -0.89
N GLY A 49 20.28 -3.23 -1.91
CA GLY A 49 20.84 -3.05 -3.25
C GLY A 49 20.50 -1.68 -3.83
N LEU A 50 19.24 -1.24 -3.71
CA LEU A 50 18.81 0.09 -4.17
C LEU A 50 19.46 1.22 -3.39
N ASN A 51 19.52 1.11 -2.06
CA ASN A 51 20.15 2.09 -1.18
C ASN A 51 21.60 2.36 -1.54
N HIS A 52 22.34 1.30 -1.90
CA HIS A 52 23.74 1.42 -2.33
C HIS A 52 23.93 2.36 -3.53
N TYR A 53 23.01 2.36 -4.51
CA TYR A 53 23.11 3.21 -5.69
C TYR A 53 22.88 4.70 -5.41
N ILE A 54 22.05 5.02 -4.42
CA ILE A 54 21.71 6.40 -4.01
C ILE A 54 22.52 6.89 -2.81
N GLY A 55 23.50 6.08 -2.35
CA GLY A 55 24.38 6.42 -1.23
C GLY A 55 23.74 6.30 0.14
N MET A 56 22.56 5.69 0.24
CA MET A 56 21.96 5.37 1.54
C MET A 56 22.70 4.20 2.18
N LYS A 57 22.76 4.21 3.52
CA LYS A 57 23.29 3.07 4.28
C LYS A 57 22.45 1.82 4.04
N THR A 58 23.10 0.67 4.10
CA THR A 58 22.42 -0.62 4.09
C THR A 58 21.81 -0.90 5.46
N LEU A 59 20.62 -1.48 5.46
CA LEU A 59 19.85 -1.80 6.64
C LEU A 59 20.34 -3.14 7.21
N HIS A 60 20.95 -3.09 8.41
CA HIS A 60 21.40 -4.25 9.16
C HIS A 60 20.79 -4.23 10.57
N ALA A 61 20.15 -5.32 10.97
CA ALA A 61 19.42 -5.38 12.24
C ALA A 61 20.33 -5.14 13.46
N GLU A 62 21.61 -5.47 13.32
CA GLU A 62 22.64 -5.35 14.34
C GLU A 62 23.01 -3.89 14.65
N GLU A 63 22.72 -2.96 13.73
CA GLU A 63 22.96 -1.53 13.94
C GLU A 63 21.90 -0.87 14.83
N PHE A 64 20.74 -1.51 14.99
CA PHE A 64 19.62 -0.99 15.77
C PHE A 64 19.62 -1.62 17.16
N ILE A 65 20.14 -0.90 18.15
CA ILE A 65 20.06 -1.35 19.55
C ILE A 65 18.58 -1.55 19.97
N GLU A 66 17.67 -0.79 19.36
CA GLU A 66 16.23 -0.87 19.55
C GLU A 66 15.71 -2.29 19.32
N PHE A 67 16.20 -3.03 18.32
CA PHE A 67 15.77 -4.42 18.10
C PHE A 67 16.13 -5.36 19.24
N THR A 68 17.13 -4.99 20.05
CA THR A 68 17.46 -5.73 21.27
C THR A 68 16.57 -5.30 22.43
N VAL A 69 16.30 -4.01 22.62
CA VAL A 69 15.61 -3.50 23.83
C VAL A 69 14.08 -3.40 23.69
N LEU A 70 13.59 -3.08 22.50
CA LEU A 70 12.18 -2.81 22.21
C LEU A 70 11.24 -3.96 22.57
N PRO A 71 11.56 -5.25 22.30
CA PRO A 71 10.69 -6.36 22.73
C PRO A 71 10.49 -6.40 24.24
N TYR A 72 11.53 -6.11 25.02
CA TYR A 72 11.46 -6.08 26.48
C TYR A 72 10.65 -4.87 26.98
N ILE A 73 10.78 -3.71 26.33
CA ILE A 73 10.00 -2.52 26.69
C ILE A 73 8.51 -2.74 26.39
N ILE A 74 8.18 -3.28 25.22
CA ILE A 74 6.80 -3.65 24.86
C ILE A 74 6.28 -4.71 25.85
N GLY A 75 7.10 -5.72 26.16
CA GLY A 75 6.80 -6.75 27.16
C GLY A 75 6.48 -6.16 28.54
N PHE A 76 7.32 -5.25 29.00
CA PHE A 76 7.15 -4.53 30.26
C PHE A 76 5.82 -3.79 30.32
N PHE A 77 5.49 -2.98 29.31
CA PHE A 77 4.23 -2.23 29.30
C PHE A 77 3.00 -3.13 29.20
N GLY A 78 3.08 -4.19 28.40
CA GLY A 78 2.00 -5.17 28.27
C GLY A 78 1.71 -5.90 29.58
N ILE A 79 2.76 -6.40 30.26
CA ILE A 79 2.65 -7.04 31.58
C ILE A 79 2.18 -6.03 32.63
N LEU A 80 2.74 -4.82 32.65
CA LEU A 80 2.36 -3.77 33.60
C LEU A 80 0.88 -3.40 33.47
N ALA A 81 0.35 -3.32 32.24
CA ALA A 81 -1.07 -3.08 32.01
C ALA A 81 -1.96 -4.21 32.58
N ILE A 82 -1.56 -5.48 32.40
CA ILE A 82 -2.27 -6.63 32.97
C ILE A 82 -2.21 -6.61 34.50
N ILE A 83 -1.03 -6.41 35.08
CA ILE A 83 -0.85 -6.33 36.55
C ILE A 83 -1.67 -5.19 37.14
N THR A 84 -1.69 -4.03 36.48
CA THR A 84 -2.48 -2.87 36.90
C THR A 84 -3.97 -3.21 36.93
N GLY A 85 -4.46 -3.92 35.91
CA GLY A 85 -5.86 -4.34 35.83
C GLY A 85 -6.27 -5.45 36.82
N LEU A 86 -5.36 -6.39 37.11
CA LEU A 86 -5.66 -7.53 37.98
C LEU A 86 -5.46 -7.22 39.47
N PHE A 87 -4.36 -6.54 39.81
CA PHE A 87 -3.88 -6.44 41.19
C PHE A 87 -3.86 -5.01 41.74
N LEU A 88 -3.34 -4.02 40.99
CA LEU A 88 -3.14 -2.68 41.55
C LEU A 88 -4.45 -1.91 41.68
N LYS A 89 -5.24 -1.81 40.60
CA LYS A 89 -6.58 -1.19 40.60
C LYS A 89 -6.67 0.18 41.30
N THR A 90 -5.61 0.99 41.22
CA THR A 90 -5.60 2.36 41.77
C THR A 90 -5.45 3.41 40.68
N LYS A 91 -6.10 4.56 40.88
CA LYS A 91 -5.99 5.73 39.97
C LYS A 91 -4.54 6.15 39.71
N LYS A 92 -3.69 6.10 40.74
CA LYS A 92 -2.26 6.43 40.61
C LYS A 92 -1.55 5.45 39.67
N SER A 93 -1.80 4.15 39.79
CA SER A 93 -1.20 3.14 38.91
C SER A 93 -1.61 3.31 37.44
N VAL A 94 -2.88 3.65 37.18
CA VAL A 94 -3.37 3.93 35.81
C VAL A 94 -2.72 5.19 35.22
N ILE A 95 -2.57 6.26 36.01
CA ILE A 95 -1.89 7.48 35.58
C ILE A 95 -0.41 7.22 35.26
N ILE A 96 0.29 6.50 36.15
CA ILE A 96 1.71 6.16 35.94
C ILE A 96 1.86 5.35 34.65
N LEU A 97 1.03 4.32 34.45
CA LEU A 97 1.02 3.51 33.23
C LEU A 97 0.74 4.36 31.99
N LEU A 98 -0.29 5.21 32.01
CA LEU A 98 -0.67 6.07 30.88
C LEU A 98 0.46 7.03 30.50
N VAL A 99 0.97 7.79 31.48
CA VAL A 99 2.00 8.80 31.25
C VAL A 99 3.30 8.16 30.77
N SER A 100 3.74 7.08 31.42
CA SER A 100 4.96 6.37 30.99
C SER A 100 4.81 5.75 29.59
N PHE A 101 3.64 5.19 29.25
CA PHE A 101 3.38 4.66 27.91
C PHE A 101 3.33 5.75 26.83
N LEU A 102 2.76 6.92 27.14
CA LEU A 102 2.76 8.07 26.22
C LEU A 102 4.17 8.61 26.00
N ILE A 103 4.97 8.74 27.07
CA ILE A 103 6.38 9.15 26.96
C ILE A 103 7.13 8.16 26.08
N PHE A 104 6.96 6.85 26.30
CA PHE A 104 7.55 5.82 25.46
C PHE A 104 7.14 5.96 23.99
N GLY A 105 5.84 6.15 23.70
CA GLY A 105 5.35 6.34 22.34
C GLY A 105 5.97 7.56 21.65
N ILE A 106 6.08 8.70 22.35
CA ILE A 106 6.71 9.91 21.81
C ILE A 106 8.20 9.67 21.52
N LEU A 107 8.92 9.05 22.46
CA LEU A 107 10.34 8.74 22.29
C LEU A 107 10.58 7.75 21.14
N ALA A 108 9.75 6.72 21.02
CA ALA A 108 9.84 5.75 19.93
C ALA A 108 9.60 6.39 18.56
N MET A 109 8.60 7.28 18.44
CA MET A 109 8.34 7.98 17.18
C MET A 109 9.45 8.99 16.83
N TYR A 110 10.00 9.68 17.84
CA TYR A 110 11.13 10.58 17.63
C TYR A 110 12.38 9.82 17.18
N ASP A 111 12.70 8.70 17.82
CA ASP A 111 13.84 7.88 17.44
C ASP A 111 13.68 7.28 16.03
N PHE A 112 12.47 6.81 15.70
CA PHE A 112 12.18 6.32 14.35
C PHE A 112 12.35 7.43 13.29
N TRP A 113 11.81 8.62 13.53
CA TRP A 113 12.02 9.78 12.65
C TRP A 113 13.51 10.15 12.51
N ARG A 114 14.28 10.07 13.61
CA ARG A 114 15.72 10.31 13.61
C ARG A 114 16.45 9.30 12.73
N TRP A 115 16.09 8.02 12.78
CA TRP A 115 16.65 6.99 11.89
C TRP A 115 16.33 7.27 10.43
N GLU A 116 15.07 7.56 10.09
CA GLU A 116 14.67 7.93 8.72
C GLU A 116 15.44 9.16 8.22
N TYR A 117 15.58 10.19 9.07
CA TYR A 117 16.32 11.40 8.73
C TYR A 117 17.80 11.09 8.46
N ASN A 118 18.46 10.35 9.36
CA ASN A 118 19.86 9.99 9.23
C ASN A 118 20.12 9.17 7.97
N TYR A 119 19.29 8.17 7.69
CA TYR A 119 19.43 7.34 6.49
C TYR A 119 19.16 8.13 5.22
N GLY A 120 18.20 9.06 5.23
CA GLY A 120 17.84 9.85 4.05
C GLY A 120 18.75 11.05 3.74
N HIS A 121 19.51 11.56 4.72
CA HIS A 121 20.33 12.77 4.57
C HIS A 121 21.85 12.53 4.67
N ASN A 122 22.28 11.46 5.32
CA ASN A 122 23.70 11.13 5.43
C ASN A 122 24.10 10.17 4.30
N LEU A 123 24.14 10.70 3.08
CA LEU A 123 24.38 9.95 1.85
C LEU A 123 25.87 9.92 1.49
N ASP A 124 26.34 8.81 0.94
CA ASP A 124 27.70 8.71 0.41
C ASP A 124 27.88 9.65 -0.80
N PRO A 125 28.82 10.62 -0.75
CA PRO A 125 29.07 11.55 -1.86
C PRO A 125 29.65 10.89 -3.11
N ASN A 126 30.04 9.61 -3.06
CA ASN A 126 30.57 8.84 -4.19
C ASN A 126 29.54 7.87 -4.79
N ALA A 127 28.27 7.97 -4.40
CA ALA A 127 27.21 7.12 -4.93
C ALA A 127 27.00 7.29 -6.44
N ALA A 128 26.48 6.24 -7.09
CA ALA A 128 26.25 6.24 -8.53
C ALA A 128 25.21 7.27 -8.98
N ILE A 129 24.20 7.53 -8.14
CA ILE A 129 23.10 8.45 -8.43
C ILE A 129 23.08 9.56 -7.37
N ILE A 130 23.43 10.77 -7.80
CA ILE A 130 23.44 11.97 -6.95
C ILE A 130 22.55 13.01 -7.59
N VAL A 131 21.53 13.46 -6.85
CA VAL A 131 20.66 14.56 -7.27
C VAL A 131 20.92 15.74 -6.34
N PRO A 132 21.50 16.85 -6.84
CA PRO A 132 21.86 17.99 -6.02
C PRO A 132 20.64 18.53 -5.23
N GLY A 133 20.79 18.62 -3.91
CA GLY A 133 19.76 19.17 -3.01
C GLY A 133 18.58 18.24 -2.69
N MET A 134 18.62 16.96 -3.11
CA MET A 134 17.60 15.97 -2.76
C MET A 134 18.06 15.02 -1.66
N ALA A 135 17.13 14.65 -0.79
CA ALA A 135 17.29 13.66 0.27
C ALA A 135 16.25 12.55 0.10
N TYR A 136 16.62 11.32 0.42
CA TYR A 136 15.80 10.13 0.18
C TYR A 136 15.07 9.66 1.46
N GLN A 137 14.76 10.59 2.36
CA GLN A 137 14.00 10.27 3.57
C GLN A 137 12.54 9.90 3.23
N PRO A 138 12.08 8.67 3.54
CA PRO A 138 10.68 8.29 3.45
C PRO A 138 9.84 9.09 4.48
N PRO A 139 8.53 9.25 4.25
CA PRO A 139 7.68 9.94 5.23
C PRO A 139 7.53 9.06 6.48
N LEU A 140 7.47 9.68 7.67
CA LEU A 140 7.20 8.94 8.89
C LEU A 140 5.83 8.25 8.84
N ILE A 141 4.82 8.97 8.35
CA ILE A 141 3.46 8.47 8.06
C ILE A 141 3.00 9.08 6.74
N GLY A 142 2.37 8.29 5.87
CA GLY A 142 1.75 8.75 4.64
C GLY A 142 2.59 8.45 3.40
N PHE A 143 2.39 9.23 2.34
CA PHE A 143 3.04 9.04 1.04
C PHE A 143 3.98 10.19 0.70
N LYS A 144 5.12 9.88 0.08
CA LYS A 144 6.05 10.87 -0.47
C LYS A 144 6.70 10.32 -1.74
N GLN A 145 6.70 11.12 -2.81
CA GLN A 145 7.46 10.82 -4.01
C GLN A 145 8.95 11.13 -3.79
N LEU A 146 9.81 10.16 -4.06
CA LEU A 146 11.27 10.24 -4.02
C LEU A 146 11.81 9.89 -5.40
N LEU A 147 12.06 10.90 -6.23
CA LEU A 147 12.51 10.70 -7.62
C LEU A 147 11.44 9.92 -8.43
N ASN A 148 11.80 8.77 -9.02
CA ASN A 148 10.87 7.87 -9.71
C ASN A 148 10.25 6.81 -8.78
N PHE A 149 10.46 6.91 -7.47
CA PHE A 149 9.90 5.99 -6.47
C PHE A 149 8.82 6.68 -5.64
N GLY A 150 7.72 5.99 -5.37
CA GLY A 150 6.74 6.38 -4.36
C GLY A 150 7.03 5.67 -3.04
N ALA A 151 7.18 6.38 -1.93
CA ALA A 151 7.35 5.77 -0.61
C ALA A 151 6.10 5.98 0.25
N TYR A 152 5.50 4.90 0.74
CA TYR A 152 4.33 4.90 1.61
C TYR A 152 4.65 4.24 2.97
N SER A 153 4.46 4.95 4.06
CA SER A 153 4.82 4.52 5.42
C SER A 153 3.60 4.54 6.34
N ILE A 154 3.34 3.45 7.06
CA ILE A 154 2.16 3.33 7.93
C ILE A 154 2.41 2.32 9.07
N PRO A 155 1.80 2.51 10.27
CA PRO A 155 1.76 1.46 11.26
C PRO A 155 1.22 0.15 10.68
N ALA A 156 1.91 -0.94 10.98
CA ALA A 156 1.43 -2.29 10.70
C ALA A 156 0.59 -2.80 11.88
N ILE A 157 0.20 -4.07 11.84
CA ILE A 157 -0.76 -4.65 12.81
C ILE A 157 -0.26 -4.48 14.26
N GLY A 158 1.02 -4.73 14.53
CA GLY A 158 1.62 -4.53 15.85
C GLY A 158 1.55 -3.08 16.31
N GLY A 159 1.83 -2.12 15.42
CA GLY A 159 1.74 -0.69 15.73
C GLY A 159 0.29 -0.26 16.04
N TRP A 160 -0.68 -0.74 15.26
CA TRP A 160 -2.11 -0.52 15.55
C TRP A 160 -2.54 -1.13 16.87
N LEU A 161 -2.08 -2.34 17.21
CA LEU A 161 -2.37 -2.97 18.50
C LEU A 161 -1.79 -2.17 19.68
N MET A 162 -0.59 -1.61 19.53
CA MET A 162 -0.01 -0.72 20.54
C MET A 162 -0.83 0.56 20.70
N LEU A 163 -1.29 1.15 19.60
CA LEU A 163 -2.15 2.34 19.62
C LEU A 163 -3.49 2.04 20.32
N VAL A 164 -4.15 0.94 19.94
CA VAL A 164 -5.39 0.49 20.59
C VAL A 164 -5.15 0.22 22.08
N GLY A 165 -4.03 -0.40 22.45
CA GLY A 165 -3.62 -0.60 23.83
C GLY A 165 -3.53 0.72 24.61
N GLY A 166 -2.86 1.73 24.04
CA GLY A 166 -2.77 3.07 24.61
C GLY A 166 -4.13 3.75 24.78
N VAL A 167 -4.99 3.69 23.75
CA VAL A 167 -6.36 4.23 23.79
C VAL A 167 -7.17 3.58 24.91
N LEU A 168 -7.09 2.25 25.06
CA LEU A 168 -7.77 1.52 26.14
C LEU A 168 -7.29 1.95 27.54
N ILE A 169 -6.00 2.24 27.73
CA ILE A 169 -5.49 2.78 29.00
C ILE A 169 -6.06 4.18 29.24
N GLY A 170 -6.05 5.04 28.21
CA GLY A 170 -6.62 6.39 28.27
C GLY A 170 -8.11 6.40 28.61
N LEU A 171 -8.89 5.47 28.04
CA LEU A 171 -10.31 5.33 28.36
C LEU A 171 -10.54 4.95 29.83
N VAL A 172 -9.72 4.05 30.40
CA VAL A 172 -9.81 3.72 31.82
C VAL A 172 -9.49 4.92 32.69
N TYR A 173 -8.45 5.70 32.34
CA TYR A 173 -8.14 6.94 33.05
C TYR A 173 -9.31 7.94 33.00
N VAL A 174 -9.93 8.16 31.83
CA VAL A 174 -11.08 9.07 31.66
C VAL A 174 -12.28 8.63 32.49
N CYS A 175 -12.55 7.31 32.55
CA CYS A 175 -13.57 6.72 33.42
C CYS A 175 -13.28 6.96 34.90
N GLU A 176 -12.05 6.67 35.36
CA GLU A 176 -11.65 6.80 36.77
C GLU A 176 -11.48 8.26 37.23
N ALA A 177 -11.08 9.16 36.33
CA ALA A 177 -10.97 10.58 36.61
C ALA A 177 -12.35 11.26 36.77
N GLY A 178 -13.45 10.57 36.46
CA GLY A 178 -14.79 11.13 36.52
C GLY A 178 -15.06 12.17 35.44
N ILE A 179 -14.21 12.27 34.41
CA ILE A 179 -14.37 13.20 33.29
C ILE A 179 -15.64 12.88 32.49
N ILE A 180 -16.04 11.61 32.44
CA ILE A 180 -17.33 11.21 31.85
C ILE A 180 -18.51 11.83 32.61
N LYS A 181 -18.42 12.05 33.92
CA LYS A 181 -19.48 12.73 34.69
C LYS A 181 -19.60 14.23 34.35
N LEU A 182 -18.55 14.86 33.82
CA LEU A 182 -18.59 16.23 33.28
C LEU A 182 -19.35 16.30 31.94
N PHE A 183 -19.25 15.26 31.11
CA PHE A 183 -19.99 15.16 29.84
C PHE A 183 -21.38 14.49 29.98
N SER A 184 -21.60 13.69 31.02
CA SER A 184 -22.82 12.92 31.28
C SER A 184 -23.88 13.70 32.07
N ARG A 185 -24.10 14.98 31.76
CA ARG A 185 -25.37 15.65 32.12
C ARG A 185 -26.51 15.30 31.16
N SER A 186 -26.22 14.69 30.00
CA SER A 186 -27.24 14.10 29.14
C SER A 186 -27.33 12.59 29.37
N LYS A 187 -28.47 12.14 29.90
CA LYS A 187 -28.80 10.72 30.07
C LYS A 187 -29.06 10.10 28.69
N GLY A 188 -28.01 9.65 27.99
CA GLY A 188 -28.18 8.99 26.71
C GLY A 188 -26.90 8.35 26.17
N LYS A 189 -26.83 7.01 26.24
CA LYS A 189 -26.05 6.13 25.34
C LYS A 189 -24.53 6.38 25.20
N VAL A 190 -23.80 6.49 26.31
CA VAL A 190 -22.31 6.50 26.28
C VAL A 190 -21.71 5.12 25.91
N ALA A 191 -22.50 4.04 25.91
CA ALA A 191 -22.06 2.71 25.51
C ALA A 191 -21.85 2.53 23.99
N SER A 192 -22.19 3.51 23.15
CA SER A 192 -22.20 3.34 21.69
C SER A 192 -20.94 3.79 20.96
N MET A 193 -19.98 4.44 21.63
CA MET A 193 -18.87 5.13 20.94
C MET A 193 -17.57 4.30 20.81
N VAL A 194 -17.48 3.13 21.44
CA VAL A 194 -16.27 2.28 21.43
C VAL A 194 -16.29 1.24 20.29
N PHE A 195 -17.40 1.11 19.55
CA PHE A 195 -17.54 0.08 18.51
C PHE A 195 -17.32 0.59 17.06
N PHE A 196 -16.98 1.86 16.86
CA PHE A 196 -16.93 2.48 15.53
C PHE A 196 -15.50 2.62 14.94
N CYS A 197 -14.59 1.68 15.23
CA CYS A 197 -13.24 1.70 14.66
C CYS A 197 -12.78 0.37 14.01
N VAL A 198 -13.67 -0.59 13.74
CA VAL A 198 -13.29 -1.88 13.13
C VAL A 198 -13.98 -2.14 11.78
N PHE A 199 -14.36 -1.09 11.06
CA PHE A 199 -14.75 -1.21 9.65
C PHE A 199 -13.73 -0.50 8.76
N LEU A 200 -12.48 -0.96 8.80
CA LEU A 200 -11.61 -0.84 7.63
C LEU A 200 -11.96 -2.02 6.71
N THR A 201 -13.13 -1.96 6.09
CA THR A 201 -13.40 -2.80 4.93
C THR A 201 -12.41 -2.38 3.86
N ASN A 202 -11.47 -3.26 3.57
CA ASN A 202 -10.55 -3.12 2.46
C ASN A 202 -11.41 -3.03 1.19
N CYS A 203 -11.66 -1.80 0.72
CA CYS A 203 -12.41 -1.58 -0.51
C CYS A 203 -11.43 -1.86 -1.65
N SER A 204 -11.27 -3.13 -2.00
CA SER A 204 -10.63 -3.48 -3.26
C SER A 204 -11.49 -2.87 -4.36
N PRO A 205 -10.91 -2.15 -5.34
CA PRO A 205 -11.69 -1.54 -6.41
C PRO A 205 -12.53 -2.62 -7.10
N GLU A 206 -13.85 -2.40 -7.14
CA GLU A 206 -14.81 -3.32 -7.79
C GLU A 206 -14.81 -3.15 -9.32
N GLY A 207 -14.29 -2.03 -9.82
CA GLY A 207 -14.27 -1.68 -11.23
C GLY A 207 -12.94 -1.04 -11.67
N PRO A 208 -12.82 -0.69 -12.95
CA PRO A 208 -11.60 -0.13 -13.50
C PRO A 208 -11.31 1.29 -13.00
N ASP A 209 -10.04 1.68 -12.98
CA ASP A 209 -9.63 3.06 -12.68
C ASP A 209 -9.47 3.86 -13.98
N PRO A 210 -10.14 5.02 -14.16
CA PRO A 210 -10.04 5.78 -15.41
C PRO A 210 -8.59 6.09 -15.82
N ILE A 211 -8.24 5.80 -17.07
CA ILE A 211 -6.92 6.11 -17.62
C ILE A 211 -6.85 7.61 -17.93
N ILE A 212 -5.89 8.33 -17.33
CA ILE A 212 -5.66 9.74 -17.63
C ILE A 212 -4.65 9.85 -18.78
N LEU A 213 -5.16 10.18 -19.97
CA LEU A 213 -4.35 10.31 -21.17
C LEU A 213 -3.21 11.31 -21.00
N ASN A 214 -2.07 10.98 -21.61
CA ASN A 214 -0.81 11.72 -21.59
C ASN A 214 -0.20 11.94 -20.19
N LYS A 215 -0.77 11.32 -19.15
CA LYS A 215 -0.30 11.41 -17.76
C LYS A 215 0.00 10.04 -17.16
N ASP A 216 -0.91 9.09 -17.33
CA ASP A 216 -0.73 7.73 -16.83
C ASP A 216 0.33 7.01 -17.67
N ILE A 217 1.21 6.26 -17.00
CA ILE A 217 2.33 5.56 -17.63
C ILE A 217 1.92 4.10 -17.84
N CYS A 218 2.11 3.61 -19.06
CA CYS A 218 1.88 2.21 -19.39
C CYS A 218 2.85 1.30 -18.62
N SER A 219 2.29 0.32 -17.92
CA SER A 219 3.01 -0.57 -17.00
C SER A 219 4.00 -1.50 -17.72
N PHE A 220 3.84 -1.70 -19.03
CA PHE A 220 4.74 -2.48 -19.87
C PHE A 220 5.80 -1.61 -20.55
N CYS A 221 5.44 -0.83 -21.57
CA CYS A 221 6.39 -0.05 -22.38
C CYS A 221 6.97 1.20 -21.68
N LYS A 222 6.44 1.59 -20.52
CA LYS A 222 6.87 2.76 -19.72
C LYS A 222 6.71 4.12 -20.41
N MET A 223 5.98 4.18 -21.53
CA MET A 223 5.57 5.44 -22.17
C MET A 223 4.23 5.91 -21.61
N ASN A 224 3.92 7.21 -21.74
CA ASN A 224 2.62 7.74 -21.38
C ASN A 224 1.53 7.14 -22.29
N ILE A 225 0.38 6.81 -21.70
CA ILE A 225 -0.77 6.31 -22.44
C ILE A 225 -1.34 7.45 -23.28
N SER A 226 -1.32 7.28 -24.60
CA SER A 226 -1.51 8.39 -25.54
C SER A 226 -2.88 8.41 -26.20
N ASP A 227 -3.53 7.24 -26.29
CA ASP A 227 -4.79 7.05 -27.03
C ASP A 227 -5.84 6.27 -26.22
N GLY A 228 -6.94 6.95 -25.89
CA GLY A 228 -8.06 6.40 -25.13
C GLY A 228 -8.97 5.45 -25.91
N HIS A 229 -8.68 5.15 -27.18
CA HIS A 229 -9.44 4.15 -27.93
C HIS A 229 -8.86 2.73 -27.79
N PHE A 230 -7.61 2.59 -27.33
CA PHE A 230 -6.88 1.33 -27.34
C PHE A 230 -6.42 0.85 -25.96
N GLY A 231 -6.43 1.74 -24.97
CA GLY A 231 -5.93 1.45 -23.63
C GLY A 231 -6.51 0.17 -23.02
N ALA A 232 -5.76 -0.39 -22.07
CA ALA A 232 -6.20 -1.57 -21.35
C ALA A 232 -5.78 -1.50 -19.88
N GLU A 233 -6.45 -2.28 -19.04
CA GLU A 233 -6.20 -2.31 -17.60
C GLU A 233 -6.34 -3.74 -17.05
N ILE A 234 -5.48 -4.09 -16.09
CA ILE A 234 -5.55 -5.31 -15.29
C ILE A 234 -5.76 -4.95 -13.82
N ILE A 235 -6.65 -5.68 -13.16
CA ILE A 235 -6.78 -5.66 -11.69
C ILE A 235 -6.38 -7.02 -11.14
N THR A 236 -5.41 -7.04 -10.22
CA THR A 236 -4.95 -8.27 -9.54
C THR A 236 -5.89 -8.71 -8.42
N GLU A 237 -5.77 -9.96 -7.94
CA GLU A 237 -6.51 -10.43 -6.74
C GLU A 237 -6.23 -9.58 -5.50
N LYS A 238 -5.04 -8.96 -5.43
CA LYS A 238 -4.63 -8.04 -4.36
C LYS A 238 -5.19 -6.62 -4.53
N GLY A 239 -5.94 -6.36 -5.61
CA GLY A 239 -6.54 -5.05 -5.91
C GLY A 239 -5.57 -4.02 -6.51
N ARG A 240 -4.37 -4.43 -6.92
CA ARG A 240 -3.46 -3.55 -7.68
C ARG A 240 -3.92 -3.41 -9.12
N ILE A 241 -3.82 -2.19 -9.63
CA ILE A 241 -4.24 -1.79 -10.96
C ILE A 241 -3.01 -1.53 -11.82
N PHE A 242 -2.97 -2.13 -13.01
CA PHE A 242 -1.95 -1.91 -14.02
C PHE A 242 -2.60 -1.40 -15.30
N LYS A 243 -2.19 -0.22 -15.75
CA LYS A 243 -2.69 0.42 -16.97
C LYS A 243 -1.72 0.21 -18.14
N PHE A 244 -2.25 0.11 -19.35
CA PHE A 244 -1.51 -0.20 -20.57
C PHE A 244 -1.95 0.68 -21.75
N ASP A 245 -1.00 1.04 -22.60
CA ASP A 245 -1.25 1.90 -23.77
C ASP A 245 -2.07 1.20 -24.86
N ASP A 246 -1.88 -0.12 -25.00
CA ASP A 246 -2.81 -0.96 -25.76
C ASP A 246 -2.85 -2.41 -25.24
N ILE A 247 -3.70 -3.24 -25.88
CA ILE A 247 -3.85 -4.66 -25.54
C ILE A 247 -2.54 -5.46 -25.66
N SER A 248 -1.64 -5.10 -26.58
CA SER A 248 -0.39 -5.84 -26.80
C SER A 248 0.55 -5.65 -25.61
N CYS A 249 0.63 -4.42 -25.07
CA CYS A 249 1.33 -4.12 -23.83
C CYS A 249 0.76 -4.91 -22.65
N MET A 250 -0.57 -5.00 -22.54
CA MET A 250 -1.22 -5.78 -21.49
C MET A 250 -0.85 -7.27 -21.59
N MET A 251 -0.90 -7.85 -22.79
CA MET A 251 -0.59 -9.27 -22.98
C MET A 251 0.90 -9.58 -22.75
N ALA A 252 1.79 -8.72 -23.22
CA ALA A 252 3.23 -8.86 -22.99
C ALA A 252 3.62 -8.69 -21.51
N TYR A 253 2.89 -7.86 -20.77
CA TYR A 253 3.06 -7.78 -19.31
C TYR A 253 2.64 -9.10 -18.65
N LYS A 254 1.49 -9.65 -19.02
CA LYS A 254 1.00 -10.94 -18.50
C LYS A 254 1.97 -12.09 -18.78
N SER A 255 2.58 -12.13 -19.97
CA SER A 255 3.52 -13.20 -20.32
C SER A 255 4.79 -13.16 -19.47
N GLN A 256 5.23 -11.97 -19.05
CA GLN A 256 6.39 -11.76 -18.18
C GLN A 256 6.07 -11.95 -16.68
N HIS A 257 4.80 -11.85 -16.28
CA HIS A 257 4.36 -11.89 -14.88
C HIS A 257 3.35 -13.03 -14.63
N GLN A 258 3.73 -14.26 -15.00
CA GLN A 258 2.85 -15.43 -14.93
C GLN A 258 2.44 -15.80 -13.50
N ASP A 259 3.23 -15.43 -12.49
CA ASP A 259 2.95 -15.70 -11.08
C ASP A 259 1.89 -14.76 -10.48
N SER A 260 1.55 -13.67 -11.18
CA SER A 260 0.63 -12.65 -10.68
C SER A 260 -0.82 -13.08 -10.96
N LYS A 261 -1.58 -13.36 -9.89
CA LYS A 261 -3.00 -13.72 -10.00
C LYS A 261 -3.86 -12.52 -10.40
N ILE A 262 -4.45 -12.60 -11.59
CA ILE A 262 -5.31 -11.56 -12.15
C ILE A 262 -6.77 -11.83 -11.81
N LYS A 263 -7.47 -10.80 -11.33
CA LYS A 263 -8.89 -10.83 -10.99
C LYS A 263 -9.76 -10.46 -12.20
N ASN A 264 -9.45 -9.32 -12.85
CA ASN A 264 -10.24 -8.77 -13.95
C ASN A 264 -9.35 -8.17 -15.06
N HIS A 265 -9.83 -8.18 -16.30
CA HIS A 265 -9.26 -7.45 -17.43
C HIS A 265 -10.26 -6.43 -17.97
N TYR A 266 -9.76 -5.25 -18.34
CA TYR A 266 -10.54 -4.20 -18.96
C TYR A 266 -9.83 -3.70 -20.22
N VAL A 267 -10.63 -3.30 -21.20
CA VAL A 267 -10.17 -2.74 -22.48
C VAL A 267 -11.03 -1.52 -22.81
N HIS A 268 -10.46 -0.55 -23.52
CA HIS A 268 -11.22 0.61 -23.94
C HIS A 268 -12.28 0.25 -24.99
N HIS A 269 -13.47 0.83 -24.84
CA HIS A 269 -14.48 0.82 -25.87
C HIS A 269 -14.06 1.78 -26.98
N TYR A 270 -13.78 1.25 -28.16
CA TYR A 270 -13.14 1.98 -29.27
C TYR A 270 -13.91 3.21 -29.77
N THR A 271 -15.23 3.23 -29.63
CA THR A 271 -16.09 4.38 -29.99
C THR A 271 -16.55 5.18 -28.77
N GLY A 272 -16.19 4.73 -27.56
CA GLY A 272 -16.49 5.40 -26.31
C GLY A 272 -15.48 6.52 -26.02
N ASP A 273 -15.89 7.47 -25.19
CA ASP A 273 -15.01 8.54 -24.71
C ASP A 273 -14.17 8.04 -23.54
N ASN A 274 -13.04 7.40 -23.84
CA ASN A 274 -12.08 6.91 -22.86
C ASN A 274 -12.73 5.97 -21.82
N GLU A 275 -13.69 5.15 -22.26
CA GLU A 275 -14.47 4.25 -21.40
C GLU A 275 -13.88 2.84 -21.38
N LEU A 276 -13.70 2.25 -20.19
CA LEU A 276 -13.23 0.88 -19.99
C LEU A 276 -14.41 -0.11 -19.84
N ILE A 277 -14.34 -1.23 -20.57
CA ILE A 277 -15.31 -2.33 -20.53
C ILE A 277 -14.61 -3.67 -20.18
N PRO A 278 -15.30 -4.62 -19.53
CA PRO A 278 -14.74 -5.94 -19.22
C PRO A 278 -14.32 -6.68 -20.49
N ALA A 279 -13.07 -7.13 -20.56
CA ALA A 279 -12.50 -7.70 -21.78
C ALA A 279 -13.16 -9.04 -22.15
N GLU A 280 -13.56 -9.85 -21.16
CA GLU A 280 -14.19 -11.15 -21.36
C GLU A 280 -15.58 -11.06 -22.01
N ASN A 281 -16.25 -9.90 -21.90
CA ASN A 281 -17.59 -9.66 -22.45
C ASN A 281 -17.57 -8.74 -23.68
N ALA A 282 -16.39 -8.32 -24.13
CA ALA A 282 -16.25 -7.41 -25.26
C ALA A 282 -16.16 -8.17 -26.60
N TYR A 283 -16.52 -7.48 -27.68
CA TYR A 283 -16.36 -7.96 -29.05
C TYR A 283 -15.16 -7.27 -29.69
N PHE A 284 -14.30 -8.02 -30.36
CA PHE A 284 -13.02 -7.50 -30.85
C PHE A 284 -12.92 -7.57 -32.37
N ILE A 285 -12.18 -6.62 -32.94
CA ILE A 285 -11.69 -6.68 -34.32
C ILE A 285 -10.18 -6.44 -34.32
N GLN A 286 -9.47 -7.00 -35.28
CA GLN A 286 -8.02 -6.90 -35.38
C GLN A 286 -7.57 -6.63 -36.83
N GLY A 287 -6.54 -5.80 -36.98
CA GLY A 287 -5.86 -5.54 -38.25
C GLY A 287 -6.59 -4.51 -39.13
N GLY A 288 -6.48 -4.68 -40.45
CA GLY A 288 -7.01 -3.71 -41.41
C GLY A 288 -6.26 -2.37 -41.36
N THR A 289 -7.01 -1.27 -41.28
CA THR A 289 -6.46 0.10 -41.16
C THR A 289 -6.32 0.59 -39.72
N LEU A 290 -6.63 -0.26 -38.72
CA LEU A 290 -6.41 0.06 -37.31
C LEU A 290 -4.93 0.30 -37.02
N LYS A 291 -4.65 1.34 -36.23
CA LYS A 291 -3.31 1.70 -35.76
C LYS A 291 -3.38 2.03 -34.28
N SER A 292 -2.97 1.08 -33.43
CA SER A 292 -2.79 1.35 -32.00
C SER A 292 -1.37 1.86 -31.72
N PRO A 293 -1.15 2.60 -30.63
CA PRO A 293 0.16 3.14 -30.28
C PRO A 293 1.30 2.12 -30.24
N MET A 294 1.03 0.90 -29.78
CA MET A 294 2.02 -0.17 -29.61
C MET A 294 1.83 -1.32 -30.60
N ALA A 295 1.17 -1.06 -31.73
CA ALA A 295 0.98 -1.98 -32.85
C ALA A 295 0.21 -3.28 -32.55
N GLY A 296 -0.54 -3.34 -31.44
CA GLY A 296 -1.54 -4.40 -31.21
C GLY A 296 -2.65 -4.41 -32.26
N ASN A 297 -3.06 -3.24 -32.77
CA ASN A 297 -4.07 -3.03 -33.81
C ASN A 297 -5.39 -3.79 -33.55
N VAL A 298 -5.83 -3.78 -32.30
CA VAL A 298 -7.08 -4.39 -31.85
C VAL A 298 -7.99 -3.31 -31.29
N ALA A 299 -9.27 -3.36 -31.64
CA ALA A 299 -10.31 -2.49 -31.10
C ALA A 299 -11.41 -3.33 -30.44
N ALA A 300 -11.97 -2.85 -29.33
CA ALA A 300 -12.99 -3.54 -28.54
C ALA A 300 -14.31 -2.77 -28.51
N PHE A 301 -15.43 -3.51 -28.49
CA PHE A 301 -16.79 -2.98 -28.61
C PHE A 301 -17.75 -3.66 -27.63
N LYS A 302 -18.80 -2.93 -27.25
CA LYS A 302 -19.86 -3.44 -26.35
C LYS A 302 -20.84 -4.39 -27.04
N SER A 303 -20.94 -4.32 -28.38
CA SER A 303 -21.89 -5.14 -29.15
C SER A 303 -21.26 -5.73 -30.41
N GLU A 304 -21.69 -6.93 -30.77
CA GLU A 304 -21.28 -7.62 -32.01
C GLU A 304 -21.65 -6.82 -33.26
N THR A 305 -22.81 -6.15 -33.24
CA THR A 305 -23.28 -5.32 -34.35
C THR A 305 -22.36 -4.14 -34.63
N GLU A 306 -21.86 -3.50 -33.57
CA GLU A 306 -20.93 -2.38 -33.69
C GLU A 306 -19.56 -2.85 -34.18
N ALA A 307 -19.05 -3.95 -33.61
CA ALA A 307 -17.82 -4.57 -34.05
C ALA A 307 -17.87 -4.96 -35.54
N SER A 308 -18.98 -5.57 -35.99
CA SER A 308 -19.15 -6.00 -37.39
C SER A 308 -19.22 -4.82 -38.36
N GLN A 309 -19.88 -3.72 -37.97
CA GLN A 309 -19.91 -2.50 -38.77
C GLN A 309 -18.52 -1.88 -38.91
N GLN A 310 -17.78 -1.79 -37.80
CA GLN A 310 -16.42 -1.24 -37.81
C GLN A 310 -15.42 -2.15 -38.52
N ALA A 311 -15.57 -3.47 -38.42
CA ALA A 311 -14.77 -4.44 -39.15
C ALA A 311 -14.84 -4.19 -40.67
N ALA A 312 -16.05 -3.99 -41.20
CA ALA A 312 -16.26 -3.69 -42.61
C ALA A 312 -15.64 -2.34 -43.02
N ASN A 313 -15.81 -1.30 -42.19
CA ASN A 313 -15.28 0.04 -42.49
C ASN A 313 -13.74 0.09 -42.48
N LEU A 314 -13.12 -0.65 -41.55
CA LEU A 314 -11.68 -0.63 -41.32
C LEU A 314 -10.94 -1.77 -42.04
N ASN A 315 -11.66 -2.61 -42.79
CA ASN A 315 -11.13 -3.85 -43.39
C ASN A 315 -10.42 -4.75 -42.35
N ALA A 316 -10.96 -4.79 -41.13
CA ALA A 316 -10.45 -5.58 -40.02
C ALA A 316 -11.20 -6.92 -39.90
N GLN A 317 -10.60 -7.89 -39.20
CA GLN A 317 -11.20 -9.20 -38.98
C GLN A 317 -11.77 -9.29 -37.56
N SER A 318 -12.96 -9.85 -37.40
CA SER A 318 -13.52 -10.15 -36.08
C SER A 318 -12.65 -11.18 -35.35
N THR A 319 -12.48 -11.00 -34.05
CA THR A 319 -11.70 -11.89 -33.17
C THR A 319 -12.35 -11.93 -31.79
N ASP A 320 -11.87 -12.82 -30.93
CA ASP A 320 -12.38 -12.99 -29.57
C ASP A 320 -11.24 -12.98 -28.53
N TRP A 321 -11.62 -12.81 -27.27
CA TRP A 321 -10.66 -12.71 -26.16
C TRP A 321 -9.75 -13.95 -26.02
N ASN A 322 -10.27 -15.15 -26.26
CA ASN A 322 -9.49 -16.38 -26.16
C ASN A 322 -8.48 -16.48 -27.30
N HIS A 323 -8.87 -16.09 -28.51
CA HIS A 323 -7.95 -16.02 -29.64
C HIS A 323 -6.85 -14.99 -29.39
N LEU A 324 -7.21 -13.78 -28.95
CA LEU A 324 -6.24 -12.71 -28.66
C LEU A 324 -5.23 -13.11 -27.59
N THR A 325 -5.68 -13.73 -26.50
CA THR A 325 -4.79 -14.22 -25.44
C THR A 325 -3.83 -15.30 -25.93
N GLN A 326 -4.21 -16.12 -26.91
CA GLN A 326 -3.32 -17.11 -27.53
C GLN A 326 -2.33 -16.49 -28.52
N VAL A 327 -2.78 -15.54 -29.35
CA VAL A 327 -1.97 -14.90 -30.38
C VAL A 327 -0.84 -14.08 -29.76
N PHE A 328 -1.13 -13.33 -28.68
CA PHE A 328 -0.14 -12.51 -28.00
C PHE A 328 0.65 -13.26 -26.90
N ALA A 329 0.33 -14.52 -26.61
CA ALA A 329 1.10 -15.34 -25.67
C ALA A 329 2.33 -16.03 -26.29
N LYS A 330 2.52 -15.92 -27.61
CA LYS A 330 3.72 -16.39 -28.32
C LYS A 330 4.79 -15.31 -28.36
#